data_AF-E4TIC5-F1
#
_entry.id   AF-E4TIC5-F1
#
_cell.length_a   1.000
_cell.length_b   1.000
_cell.length_c   1.000
_cell.angle_alpha   90.00
_cell.angle_beta   90.00
_cell.angle_gamma   90.00
#
_symmetry.space_group_name_H-M   'P 1'
#
loop_
_entity.id
_entity.type
_entity.pdbx_description
1 polymer ?
#
loop_
_entity_poly.entity_id
_entity_poly.type
_entity_poly.pdbx_seq_one_letter_code
_entity_poly.pdbx_strand_id
1 'polypeptide(L)' 'MKEKVLELKKKVIEWEDIYELLDLEDRQELKNMRKEIEFLSKDLSEDDMRWIDHQISYWYARYLEVEVNTRIRLSEG' A
#
# COMPACT_ATOMS: atom_id res chain seq x y z
N MET A 1 5.40 5.73 14.72
CA MET A 1 5.38 4.27 14.42
C MET A 1 4.22 3.94 13.49
N LYS A 2 3.01 4.40 13.79
CA LYS A 2 1.85 4.29 12.88
C LYS A 2 2.06 4.90 11.50
N GLU A 3 2.83 5.98 11.39
CA GLU A 3 3.15 6.62 10.11
C GLU A 3 3.99 5.68 9.24
N LYS A 4 4.96 4.96 9.84
CA LYS A 4 5.76 3.97 9.14
C LYS A 4 4.91 2.80 8.64
N VAL A 5 3.95 2.34 9.45
CA VAL A 5 3.00 1.31 9.04
C VAL A 5 2.11 1.79 7.89
N LEU A 6 1.64 3.05 7.94
CA LEU A 6 0.89 3.67 6.87
C LEU A 6 1.67 3.67 5.55
N GLU A 7 2.93 4.14 5.57
CA GLU A 7 3.76 4.18 4.36
C GLU A 7 4.07 2.79 3.81
N LEU A 8 4.36 1.81 4.67
CA LEU A 8 4.56 0.42 4.25
C LEU A 8 3.28 -0.17 3.64
N LYS A 9 2.10 0.07 4.23
CA LYS A 9 0.82 -0.39 3.67
C LYS A 9 0.58 0.20 2.27
N LYS A 10 0.86 1.49 2.05
CA LYS A 10 0.76 2.11 0.71
C LYS A 10 1.68 1.43 -0.30
N LYS A 11 2.97 1.27 0.04
CA LYS A 11 3.95 0.62 -0.84
C LYS A 11 3.57 -0.83 -1.15
N VAL A 12 3.04 -1.57 -0.17
CA VAL A 12 2.54 -2.94 -0.38
C VAL A 12 1.39 -2.95 -1.39
N ILE A 13 0.42 -2.03 -1.27
CA ILE A 13 -0.70 -1.94 -2.23
C ILE A 13 -0.18 -1.65 -3.65
N GLU A 14 0.70 -0.67 -3.81
CA GLU A 14 1.29 -0.32 -5.10
C GLU A 14 2.05 -1.51 -5.73
N TRP A 15 2.80 -2.26 -4.93
CA TRP A 15 3.56 -3.42 -5.38
C TRP A 15 2.68 -4.64 -5.66
N GLU A 16 1.56 -4.79 -4.94
CA GLU A 16 0.56 -5.82 -5.22
C GLU A 16 -0.13 -5.57 -6.58
N ASP A 17 -0.41 -4.32 -6.94
CA ASP A 17 -1.02 -3.97 -8.24
C ASP A 17 -0.12 -4.34 -9.43
N ILE A 18 1.20 -4.32 -9.25
CA ILE A 18 2.19 -4.69 -10.28
C ILE A 18 2.85 -6.05 -10.02
N TYR A 19 2.28 -6.89 -9.16
CA TYR A 19 2.93 -8.12 -8.67
C TYR A 19 3.45 -9.05 -9.78
N GLU A 20 2.72 -9.17 -10.88
CA GLU A 20 3.11 -10.00 -12.02
C GLU A 20 4.37 -9.49 -12.73
N LEU A 21 4.70 -8.21 -12.57
CA LEU A 21 5.90 -7.56 -13.13
C LEU A 21 7.11 -7.60 -12.18
N LEU A 22 6.90 -7.94 -10.90
CA LEU A 22 7.96 -8.01 -9.90
C LEU A 22 8.85 -9.24 -10.10
N ASP A 23 10.15 -9.06 -9.93
CA ASP A 23 11.11 -10.17 -9.93
C ASP A 23 11.11 -10.93 -8.59
N LEU A 24 11.99 -11.95 -8.47
CA LEU A 24 12.04 -12.78 -7.27
C LEU A 24 12.55 -12.03 -6.03
N GLU A 25 13.45 -11.06 -6.21
CA GLU A 25 13.99 -10.24 -5.12
C GLU A 25 12.93 -9.25 -4.63
N ASP A 26 12.25 -8.58 -5.55
CA ASP A 26 11.14 -7.68 -5.27
C ASP A 26 9.98 -8.40 -4.57
N ARG A 27 9.61 -9.60 -5.03
CA ARG A 27 8.59 -10.42 -4.36
C ARG A 27 9.03 -10.82 -2.95
N GLN A 28 10.33 -11.01 -2.72
CA GLN A 28 10.87 -11.28 -1.39
C GLN A 28 10.85 -10.01 -0.52
N GLU A 29 11.16 -8.84 -1.06
CA GLU A 29 11.01 -7.56 -0.38
C GLU A 29 9.55 -7.31 0.00
N LEU A 30 8.59 -7.58 -0.90
CA LEU A 30 7.16 -7.46 -0.62
C LEU A 30 6.73 -8.33 0.56
N LYS A 31 7.22 -9.57 0.63
CA LYS A 31 6.99 -10.44 1.80
C LYS A 31 7.62 -9.87 3.06
N ASN A 32 8.80 -9.27 2.98
CA ASN A 32 9.47 -8.66 4.12
C ASN A 32 8.69 -7.43 4.62
N MET A 33 8.20 -6.58 3.72
CA MET A 33 7.36 -5.43 4.04
C MET A 33 6.08 -5.85 4.79
N ARG A 34 5.42 -6.92 4.34
CA ARG A 34 4.23 -7.48 5.03
C ARG A 34 4.55 -7.93 6.46
N LYS A 35 5.67 -8.64 6.64
CA LYS A 35 6.12 -9.06 7.98
C LYS A 35 6.46 -7.89 8.88
N GLU A 36 7.08 -6.85 8.31
CA GLU A 36 7.41 -5.63 9.06
C GLU A 36 6.14 -4.88 9.49
N ILE A 37 5.12 -4.79 8.63
CA ILE A 37 3.81 -4.26 9.00
C ILE A 37 3.22 -5.05 10.17
N GLU A 38 3.20 -6.38 10.08
CA GLU A 38 2.67 -7.24 11.15
C GLU A 38 3.43 -7.02 12.46
N PHE A 39 4.76 -6.98 12.41
CA PHE A 39 5.60 -6.74 13.58
C PHE A 39 5.32 -5.38 14.22
N LEU A 40 5.34 -4.30 13.42
CA LEU A 40 5.10 -2.95 13.90
C LEU A 40 3.67 -2.73 14.41
N SER A 41 2.69 -3.46 13.86
CA SER A 41 1.28 -3.34 14.26
C SER A 41 0.99 -3.93 15.63
N LYS A 42 1.86 -4.80 16.18
CA LYS A 42 1.67 -5.41 17.50
C LYS A 42 1.70 -4.39 18.64
N ASP A 43 2.45 -3.30 18.46
CA ASP A 43 2.63 -2.26 19.47
C ASP A 43 1.71 -1.05 19.25
N LEU A 44 0.81 -1.10 18.26
CA LEU A 44 -0.12 0.00 17.98
C LEU A 44 -1.39 -0.11 18.82
N SER A 45 -1.87 1.05 19.27
CA SER A 45 -3.17 1.15 19.92
C SER A 45 -4.31 0.99 18.92
N GLU A 46 -5.51 0.70 19.40
CA GLU A 46 -6.70 0.68 18.53
C GLU A 46 -6.94 2.02 17.83
N ASP A 47 -6.66 3.14 18.50
CA ASP A 47 -6.80 4.48 17.91
C ASP A 47 -5.80 4.71 16.78
N ASP A 48 -4.57 4.22 16.94
CA ASP A 48 -3.56 4.29 15.88
C ASP A 48 -3.96 3.41 14.69
N MET A 49 -4.51 2.22 14.94
CA MET A 49 -5.01 1.33 13.89
C MET A 49 -6.20 1.97 13.14
N ARG A 50 -7.18 2.53 13.86
CA ARG A 50 -8.30 3.26 13.27
C ARG A 50 -7.83 4.45 12.43
N TRP A 51 -6.84 5.19 12.91
CA TRP A 51 -6.24 6.29 12.17
C TRP A 51 -5.56 5.81 10.89
N ILE A 52 -4.76 4.74 10.95
CA ILE A 52 -4.11 4.15 9.77
C ILE A 52 -5.15 3.74 8.73
N ASP A 53 -6.19 3.03 9.14
CA ASP A 53 -7.21 2.52 8.21
C ASP A 53 -7.94 3.68 7.54
N HIS A 54 -8.29 4.75 8.28
CA HIS A 54 -8.85 5.96 7.69
C HIS A 54 -7.91 6.61 6.68
N GLN A 55 -6.61 6.75 7.01
CA GLN A 55 -5.63 7.34 6.10
C GLN A 55 -5.43 6.48 4.85
N ILE A 56 -5.41 5.15 4.98
CA ILE A 56 -5.33 4.23 3.84
C ILE A 56 -6.55 4.36 2.95
N SER A 57 -7.78 4.37 3.50
CA SER A 57 -8.99 4.55 2.69
C SER A 57 -8.98 5.86 1.92
N TYR A 58 -8.61 6.97 2.58
CA TYR A 58 -8.53 8.28 1.94
C TYR A 58 -7.48 8.30 0.82
N TRP A 59 -6.28 7.77 1.09
CA TRP A 59 -5.21 7.69 0.10
C TRP A 59 -5.58 6.78 -1.07
N TYR A 60 -6.15 5.59 -0.81
CA TYR A 60 -6.46 4.61 -1.84
C TYR A 60 -7.55 5.12 -2.81
N ALA A 61 -8.55 5.86 -2.31
CA ALA A 61 -9.54 6.51 -3.18
C ALA A 61 -8.86 7.46 -4.18
N ARG A 62 -7.88 8.25 -3.72
CA ARG A 62 -7.11 9.17 -4.58
C ARG A 62 -6.18 8.44 -5.54
N TYR A 63 -5.56 7.36 -5.08
CA TYR A 63 -4.71 6.50 -5.90
C TYR A 63 -5.51 5.88 -7.05
N LEU A 64 -6.71 5.35 -6.77
CA LEU A 64 -7.62 4.84 -7.80
C LEU A 64 -8.07 5.91 -8.78
N GLU A 65 -8.40 7.13 -8.33
CA GLU A 65 -8.73 8.24 -9.23
C GLU A 65 -7.59 8.52 -10.22
N VAL A 66 -6.34 8.51 -9.76
CA VAL A 66 -5.17 8.73 -10.62
C VAL A 66 -4.95 7.55 -11.56
N GLU A 67 -4.99 6.31 -11.08
CA GLU A 67 -4.84 5.09 -11.87
C GLU A 67 -5.90 5.00 -12.97
N VAL A 68 -7.18 5.19 -12.63
CA VAL A 68 -8.29 5.14 -13.60
C VAL A 68 -8.16 6.24 -14.64
N ASN A 69 -7.87 7.48 -14.23
CA ASN A 69 -7.69 8.58 -15.19
C ASN A 69 -6.48 8.37 -16.10
N THR A 70 -5.42 7.75 -15.61
CA THR A 70 -4.22 7.43 -16.40
C THR A 70 -4.51 6.32 -17.40
N ARG A 71 -5.24 5.28 -16.99
CA ARG A 71 -5.64 4.17 -17.87
C ARG A 71 -6.62 4.60 -18.96
N ILE A 72 -7.61 5.46 -18.65
CA ILE A 72 -8.56 6.00 -19.65
C ILE A 72 -7.80 6.79 -20.73
N ARG A 73 -6.84 7.63 -20.34
CA ARG A 73 -6.04 8.41 -21.30
C ARG A 73 -5.17 7.57 -22.22
N LEU A 74 -4.74 6.38 -21.79
CA LEU A 74 -3.97 5.45 -22.62
C LEU A 74 -4.86 4.65 -23.59
N SER A 75 -6.15 4.48 -23.30
CA SER A 75 -7.10 3.75 -24.15
C SER A 75 -7.77 4.59 -25.25
N GLU A 76 -7.62 5.92 -25.25
CA GLU A 76 -8.12 6.81 -26.30
C GLU A 76 -7.08 7.14 -27.39
N GLY A 77 -5.96 6.40 -27.43
CA GLY A 77 -4.88 6.53 -28.42
C GLY A 77 -4.92 5.48 -29.51
#